data_AF-A0A1I8GLJ6-F1
#
_entry.id   AF-A0A1I8GLJ6-F1
#
_cell.length_a   1.000
_cell.length_b   1.000
_cell.length_c   1.000
_cell.angle_alpha   90.00
_cell.angle_beta   90.00
_cell.angle_gamma   90.00
#
_symmetry.space_group_name_H-M   'P 1'
#
loop_
_entity.id
_entity.type
_entity.pdbx_description
1 polymer ?
#
loop_
_entity_poly.entity_id
_entity_poly.type
_entity_poly.pdbx_seq_one_letter_code
_entity_poly.pdbx_strand_id
1 'polypeptide(L)'
;MPGSELHRACLTEDIGAVKLLLKSGANPDTRDSSGRTPLCVVSQKDVVAAMAPLLNAGAQVDCSQIDGATPLFEAAQGSCDAAVATLLLACASPNAQRLDGSTPLLIATRAGNIRIVRQLLDAGADVNLRRIDGSTPLIIAAQCGQNQILKLLLCAGADVTLTNQFLVGPAFASVGWGDVTVMRWLLDAGADVNQKTKTKLHKAAQRGHIELSIFLIENGAEIDALDNVKSSPLHSAAENGRTEVVRLLIQSNASVNAQDAAGNSPLHRAAMKGHTDVIKTLLDAGASASLVNNAGDTPLALAADPYWETATSLLKVQDLGSSIQSPEACLVKACQLGHWETALVIMRENHSSLNKSNLLDMPSQCVALLEDCIDLVKQQTVLQKKELKRHDTLSHEEDLSQMLFCCLRDSGFTQEGAAVQQAAADILQQIARKSGMGSVNAVGSFSEGWGSSLKALDGRIDSDSDIDFTVILVVELHLQQYCKCVAPDLNRMAAYEKGYVQYPVVSMYELVY
;
A
#
# COMPACT_ATOMS: atom_id res chain seq x y z
N MET A 1 30.69 39.88 -39.43
CA MET A 1 29.48 40.71 -39.61
C MET A 1 29.20 41.40 -38.28
N PRO A 2 28.93 42.72 -38.24
CA PRO A 2 28.76 43.47 -36.98
C PRO A 2 27.74 42.85 -36.01
N GLY A 3 26.73 42.17 -36.57
CA GLY A 3 25.74 41.41 -35.82
C GLY A 3 26.32 40.33 -34.91
N SER A 4 27.35 39.60 -35.34
CA SER A 4 27.94 38.54 -34.50
C SER A 4 28.80 39.10 -33.37
N GLU A 5 29.36 40.30 -33.53
CA GLU A 5 30.24 40.92 -32.54
C GLU A 5 29.45 41.51 -31.38
N LEU A 6 28.30 42.14 -31.65
CA LEU A 6 27.43 42.66 -30.60
C LEU A 6 26.82 41.51 -29.77
N HIS A 7 26.39 40.42 -30.42
CA HIS A 7 25.97 39.21 -29.71
C HIS A 7 27.09 38.62 -28.86
N ARG A 8 28.32 38.52 -29.40
CA ARG A 8 29.48 38.00 -28.66
C ARG A 8 29.76 38.88 -27.44
N ALA A 9 29.77 40.20 -27.58
CA ALA A 9 29.98 41.13 -26.47
C ALA A 9 28.90 40.99 -25.38
N CYS A 10 27.64 40.79 -25.78
CA CYS A 10 26.53 40.51 -24.85
C CYS A 10 26.67 39.15 -24.16
N LEU A 11 27.10 38.11 -24.89
CA LEU A 11 27.33 36.77 -24.35
C LEU A 11 28.47 36.74 -23.32
N THR A 12 29.54 37.50 -23.58
CA THR A 12 30.71 37.62 -22.71
C THR A 12 30.60 38.73 -21.67
N GLU A 13 29.45 39.42 -21.60
CA GLU A 13 29.16 40.47 -20.61
C GLU A 13 30.14 41.66 -20.66
N ASP A 14 30.74 41.90 -21.83
CA ASP A 14 31.67 43.01 -22.04
C ASP A 14 30.89 44.30 -22.33
N ILE A 15 30.48 44.98 -21.25
CA ILE A 15 29.70 46.22 -21.30
C ILE A 15 30.45 47.33 -22.05
N GLY A 16 31.79 47.34 -21.99
CA GLY A 16 32.63 48.29 -22.70
C GLY A 16 32.52 48.09 -24.21
N ALA A 17 32.66 46.85 -24.67
CA ALA A 17 32.49 46.49 -26.07
C ALA A 17 31.05 46.74 -26.54
N VAL A 18 30.02 46.40 -25.75
CA VAL A 18 28.62 46.70 -26.09
C VAL A 18 28.41 48.19 -26.35
N LYS A 19 28.86 49.06 -25.43
CA LYS A 19 28.75 50.53 -25.58
C LYS A 19 29.52 51.06 -26.78
N LEU A 20 30.72 50.54 -27.04
CA LEU A 20 31.54 50.96 -28.18
C LEU A 20 30.88 50.58 -29.51
N LEU A 21 30.42 49.33 -29.65
CA LEU A 21 29.78 48.82 -30.86
C LEU A 21 28.50 49.60 -31.19
N LEU A 22 27.66 49.88 -30.19
CA LEU A 22 26.45 50.68 -30.37
C LEU A 22 26.78 52.12 -30.80
N LYS A 23 27.79 52.76 -30.20
CA LYS A 23 28.27 54.09 -30.62
C LYS A 23 28.81 54.09 -32.06
N SER A 24 29.39 52.98 -32.50
CA SER A 24 29.87 52.79 -33.88
C SER A 24 28.75 52.48 -34.88
N GLY A 25 27.47 52.50 -34.47
CA GLY A 25 26.33 52.28 -35.35
C GLY A 25 25.93 50.81 -35.53
N ALA A 26 26.35 49.91 -34.62
CA ALA A 26 25.85 48.54 -34.63
C ALA A 26 24.33 48.53 -34.40
N ASN A 27 23.59 47.78 -35.23
CA ASN A 27 22.14 47.62 -35.07
C ASN A 27 21.83 46.83 -33.79
N PRO A 28 21.12 47.42 -32.79
CA PRO A 28 20.79 46.74 -31.54
C PRO A 28 19.82 45.57 -31.71
N ASP A 29 19.08 45.50 -32.83
CA ASP A 29 18.14 44.42 -33.16
C ASP A 29 18.69 43.44 -34.19
N THR A 30 20.01 43.41 -34.37
CA THR A 30 20.66 42.38 -35.17
C THR A 30 20.26 40.99 -34.69
N ARG A 31 20.06 40.02 -35.60
CA ARG A 31 19.64 38.66 -35.26
C ARG A 31 20.78 37.66 -35.37
N ASP A 32 20.90 36.74 -34.42
CA ASP A 32 21.78 35.57 -34.52
C ASP A 32 21.14 34.45 -35.37
N SER A 33 21.81 33.30 -35.49
CA SER A 33 21.31 32.15 -36.27
C SER A 33 20.02 31.53 -35.71
N SER A 34 19.71 31.76 -34.44
CA SER A 34 18.44 31.39 -33.79
C SER A 34 17.39 32.49 -33.85
N GLY A 35 17.72 33.63 -34.46
CA GLY A 35 16.85 34.80 -34.54
C GLY A 35 16.75 35.61 -33.25
N ARG A 36 17.62 35.36 -32.25
CA ARG A 36 17.73 36.15 -31.02
C ARG A 36 18.31 37.51 -31.33
N THR A 37 17.82 38.52 -30.62
CA THR A 37 18.47 39.84 -30.56
C THR A 37 19.47 39.88 -29.39
N PRO A 38 20.43 40.83 -29.40
CA PRO A 38 21.27 41.10 -28.25
C PRO A 38 20.47 41.30 -26.96
N LEU A 39 19.31 41.98 -27.04
CA LEU A 39 18.43 42.20 -25.90
C LEU A 39 17.88 40.88 -25.33
N CYS A 40 17.46 39.92 -26.18
CA CYS A 40 17.05 38.59 -25.70
C CYS A 40 18.19 37.87 -24.96
N VAL A 41 19.42 37.93 -25.48
CA VAL A 41 20.58 37.27 -24.87
C VAL A 41 20.90 37.83 -23.48
N VAL A 42 20.96 39.15 -23.35
CA VAL A 42 21.26 39.78 -22.04
C VAL A 42 20.11 39.60 -21.05
N SER A 43 18.87 39.52 -21.54
CA SER A 43 17.68 39.30 -20.73
C SER A 43 17.67 37.90 -20.09
N GLN A 44 18.03 36.87 -20.85
CA GLN A 44 18.10 35.48 -20.37
C GLN A 44 19.22 35.25 -19.33
N LYS A 45 20.28 36.08 -19.36
CA LYS A 45 21.46 35.96 -18.49
C LYS A 45 21.49 36.98 -17.34
N ASP A 46 20.44 37.78 -17.17
CA ASP A 46 20.34 38.86 -16.17
C ASP A 46 21.43 39.95 -16.28
N VAL A 47 21.90 40.25 -17.50
CA VAL A 47 22.99 41.23 -17.72
C VAL A 47 22.41 42.65 -17.81
N VAL A 48 21.84 43.13 -16.71
CA VAL A 48 21.11 44.41 -16.63
C VAL A 48 21.96 45.61 -17.09
N ALA A 49 23.27 45.58 -16.81
CA ALA A 49 24.20 46.63 -17.21
C ALA A 49 24.31 46.81 -18.75
N ALA A 50 24.01 45.77 -19.52
CA ALA A 50 23.99 45.80 -20.98
C ALA A 50 22.62 46.20 -21.56
N MET A 51 21.54 46.02 -20.80
CA MET A 51 20.17 46.31 -21.24
C MET A 51 19.95 47.80 -21.47
N ALA A 52 20.36 48.66 -20.53
CA ALA A 52 20.18 50.11 -20.67
C ALA A 52 20.88 50.70 -21.92
N PRO A 53 22.16 50.37 -22.22
CA PRO A 53 22.79 50.75 -23.48
C PRO A 53 22.02 50.30 -24.72
N LEU A 54 21.51 49.06 -24.75
CA LEU A 54 20.76 48.51 -25.88
C LEU A 54 19.42 49.23 -26.07
N LEU A 55 18.64 49.40 -25.00
CA LEU A 55 17.36 50.11 -25.04
C LEU A 55 17.54 51.58 -25.45
N ASN A 56 18.55 52.27 -24.92
CA ASN A 56 18.87 53.66 -25.31
C ASN A 56 19.33 53.77 -26.77
N ALA A 57 19.90 52.72 -27.34
CA ALA A 57 20.25 52.66 -28.76
C ALA A 57 19.05 52.34 -29.67
N GLY A 58 17.85 52.15 -29.10
CA GLY A 58 16.62 51.88 -29.84
C GLY A 58 16.30 50.40 -30.05
N ALA A 59 16.86 49.49 -29.23
CA ALA A 59 16.47 48.08 -29.25
C ALA A 59 14.94 47.93 -29.05
N GLN A 60 14.31 47.11 -29.88
CA GLN A 60 12.88 46.83 -29.75
C GLN A 60 12.61 45.92 -28.55
N VAL A 61 11.88 46.44 -27.56
CA VAL A 61 11.62 45.75 -26.28
C VAL A 61 10.83 44.44 -26.43
N ASP A 62 9.91 44.38 -27.40
CA ASP A 62 9.05 43.22 -27.68
C ASP A 62 9.47 42.47 -28.96
N CYS A 63 10.72 42.61 -29.40
CA CYS A 63 11.19 41.96 -30.62
C CYS A 63 11.17 40.43 -30.47
N SER A 64 10.26 39.76 -31.18
CA SER A 64 10.08 38.32 -31.08
C SER A 64 11.15 37.54 -31.87
N GLN A 65 11.59 36.43 -31.29
CA GLN A 65 12.44 35.42 -31.93
C GLN A 65 11.67 34.58 -32.96
N ILE A 66 12.35 33.60 -33.58
CA ILE A 66 11.74 32.67 -34.55
C ILE A 66 10.58 31.89 -33.92
N ASP A 67 10.68 31.54 -32.65
CA ASP A 67 9.67 30.79 -31.90
C ASP A 67 8.63 31.69 -31.21
N GLY A 68 8.68 33.01 -31.46
CA GLY A 68 7.82 34.01 -30.85
C GLY A 68 8.27 34.50 -29.47
N ALA A 69 9.41 34.02 -28.92
CA ALA A 69 9.88 34.48 -27.61
C ALA A 69 10.33 35.94 -27.65
N THR A 70 9.84 36.76 -26.71
CA THR A 70 10.28 38.14 -26.50
C THR A 70 11.41 38.21 -25.46
N PRO A 71 12.15 39.34 -25.36
CA PRO A 71 13.12 39.54 -24.28
C PRO A 71 12.54 39.29 -22.89
N LEU A 72 11.28 39.68 -22.65
CA LEU A 72 10.60 39.46 -21.38
C LEU A 72 10.33 37.98 -21.11
N PHE A 73 9.97 37.21 -22.14
CA PHE A 73 9.84 35.76 -22.04
C PHE A 73 11.19 35.12 -21.65
N GLU A 74 12.28 35.54 -22.30
CA GLU A 74 13.62 35.03 -22.02
C GLU A 74 14.10 35.35 -20.61
N ALA A 75 13.85 36.57 -20.12
CA ALA A 75 14.14 36.94 -18.73
C ALA A 75 13.35 36.06 -17.73
N ALA A 76 12.06 35.83 -18.00
CA ALA A 76 11.22 34.97 -17.17
C ALA A 76 11.69 33.50 -17.20
N GLN A 77 12.12 33.00 -18.37
CA GLN A 77 12.67 31.65 -18.53
C GLN A 77 14.03 31.49 -17.82
N GLY A 78 14.89 32.51 -17.89
CA GLY A 78 16.17 32.56 -17.20
C GLY A 78 16.05 32.76 -15.68
N SER A 79 14.84 32.99 -15.16
CA SER A 79 14.60 33.31 -13.74
C SER A 79 15.27 34.63 -13.30
N CYS A 80 15.40 35.58 -14.21
CA CYS A 80 16.14 36.84 -14.05
C CYS A 80 15.19 37.97 -13.59
N ASP A 81 15.00 38.14 -12.28
CA ASP A 81 14.04 39.10 -11.72
C ASP A 81 14.43 40.57 -11.94
N ALA A 82 15.73 40.88 -12.04
CA ALA A 82 16.20 42.23 -12.34
C ALA A 82 16.01 42.60 -13.82
N ALA A 83 16.30 41.67 -14.74
CA ALA A 83 16.00 41.83 -16.15
C ALA A 83 14.49 41.96 -16.42
N VAL A 84 13.65 41.14 -15.78
CA VAL A 84 12.17 41.27 -15.87
C VAL A 84 11.73 42.66 -15.43
N ALA A 85 12.17 43.13 -14.26
CA ALA A 85 11.82 44.47 -13.78
C ALA A 85 12.24 45.57 -14.77
N THR A 86 13.46 45.47 -15.34
CA THR A 86 13.98 46.44 -16.31
C THR A 86 13.15 46.47 -17.59
N LEU A 87 12.74 45.31 -18.10
CA LEU A 87 11.92 45.21 -19.32
C LEU A 87 10.51 45.73 -19.11
N LEU A 88 9.90 45.42 -17.96
CA LEU A 88 8.57 45.94 -17.62
C LEU A 88 8.58 47.47 -17.47
N LEU A 89 9.62 48.04 -16.86
CA LEU A 89 9.83 49.50 -16.82
C LEU A 89 10.01 50.10 -18.21
N ALA A 90 10.60 49.35 -19.14
CA ALA A 90 10.71 49.71 -20.55
C ALA A 90 9.43 49.44 -21.37
N CYS A 91 8.29 49.19 -20.70
CA CYS A 91 6.98 48.92 -21.31
C CYS A 91 6.91 47.65 -22.16
N ALA A 92 7.71 46.61 -21.83
CA ALA A 92 7.57 45.29 -22.43
C ALA A 92 6.17 44.71 -22.18
N SER A 93 5.57 44.08 -23.19
CA SER A 93 4.25 43.45 -23.07
C SER A 93 4.32 42.15 -22.25
N PRO A 94 3.67 42.06 -21.07
CA PRO A 94 3.65 40.83 -20.26
C PRO A 94 2.81 39.70 -20.89
N ASN A 95 2.02 40.02 -21.90
CA ASN A 95 1.04 39.11 -22.52
C ASN A 95 1.48 38.58 -23.88
N ALA A 96 2.70 38.90 -24.33
CA ALA A 96 3.24 38.36 -25.56
C ALA A 96 3.33 36.82 -25.50
N GLN A 97 2.80 36.15 -26.53
CA GLN A 97 2.80 34.70 -26.64
C GLN A 97 3.84 34.21 -27.65
N ARG A 98 4.50 33.12 -27.30
CA ARG A 98 5.22 32.27 -28.24
C ARG A 98 4.27 31.57 -29.21
N LEU A 99 4.83 30.90 -30.22
CA LEU A 99 4.06 30.08 -31.17
C LEU A 99 3.24 28.96 -30.51
N ASP A 100 3.64 28.48 -29.33
CA ASP A 100 2.91 27.47 -28.56
C ASP A 100 1.89 28.07 -27.56
N GLY A 101 1.70 29.40 -27.62
CA GLY A 101 0.84 30.15 -26.71
C GLY A 101 1.45 30.41 -25.32
N SER A 102 2.72 30.06 -25.08
CA SER A 102 3.37 30.31 -23.79
C SER A 102 3.66 31.80 -23.57
N THR A 103 3.29 32.32 -22.40
CA THR A 103 3.58 33.69 -21.94
C THR A 103 4.73 33.72 -20.93
N PRO A 104 5.31 34.89 -20.65
CA PRO A 104 6.21 35.09 -19.51
C PRO A 104 5.63 34.58 -18.19
N LEU A 105 4.33 34.80 -17.94
CA LEU A 105 3.66 34.36 -16.71
C LEU A 105 3.60 32.82 -16.60
N LEU A 106 3.29 32.13 -17.71
CA LEU A 106 3.24 30.67 -17.76
C LEU A 106 4.61 30.03 -17.49
N ILE A 107 5.68 30.56 -18.09
CA ILE A 107 7.03 30.02 -17.87
C ILE A 107 7.56 30.33 -16.46
N ALA A 108 7.32 31.55 -15.95
CA ALA A 108 7.69 31.91 -14.57
C ALA A 108 6.95 31.06 -13.53
N THR A 109 5.66 30.77 -13.79
CA THR A 109 4.86 29.87 -12.95
C THR A 109 5.40 28.45 -12.95
N ARG A 110 5.74 27.91 -14.13
CA ARG A 110 6.34 26.58 -14.26
C ARG A 110 7.70 26.47 -13.57
N ALA A 111 8.51 27.53 -13.65
CA ALA A 111 9.81 27.60 -13.00
C ALA A 111 9.72 27.78 -11.47
N GLY A 112 8.55 28.16 -10.93
CA GLY A 112 8.37 28.38 -9.49
C GLY A 112 8.86 29.76 -9.00
N ASN A 113 9.09 30.71 -9.91
CA ASN A 113 9.67 32.02 -9.58
C ASN A 113 8.60 33.01 -9.10
N ILE A 114 8.22 32.94 -7.83
CA ILE A 114 7.16 33.78 -7.25
C ILE A 114 7.42 35.29 -7.39
N ARG A 115 8.68 35.73 -7.34
CA ARG A 115 9.05 37.16 -7.53
C ARG A 115 8.69 37.65 -8.93
N ILE A 116 9.06 36.88 -9.95
CA ILE A 116 8.76 37.20 -11.35
C ILE A 116 7.26 37.12 -11.61
N VAL A 117 6.58 36.09 -11.07
CA VAL A 117 5.12 36.00 -11.16
C VAL A 117 4.46 37.25 -10.59
N ARG A 118 4.89 37.73 -9.42
CA ARG A 118 4.39 38.98 -8.83
C ARG A 118 4.65 40.19 -9.74
N GLN A 119 5.89 40.37 -10.21
CA GLN A 119 6.23 41.49 -11.11
C GLN A 119 5.37 41.49 -12.37
N LEU A 120 5.14 40.32 -12.97
CA LEU A 120 4.32 40.18 -14.18
C LEU A 120 2.85 40.52 -13.90
N LEU A 121 2.28 40.03 -12.80
CA LEU A 121 0.91 40.34 -12.40
C LEU A 121 0.74 41.83 -12.07
N ASP A 122 1.69 42.43 -11.35
CA ASP A 122 1.69 43.87 -11.04
C ASP A 122 1.76 44.73 -12.31
N ALA A 123 2.40 44.22 -13.37
CA ALA A 123 2.46 44.86 -14.69
C ALA A 123 1.25 44.56 -15.60
N GLY A 124 0.22 43.88 -15.10
CA GLY A 124 -1.01 43.60 -15.86
C GLY A 124 -0.93 42.37 -16.77
N ALA A 125 -0.13 41.36 -16.42
CA ALA A 125 -0.21 40.06 -17.07
C ALA A 125 -1.62 39.46 -16.92
N ASP A 126 -2.20 39.00 -18.02
CA ASP A 126 -3.48 38.28 -18.02
C ASP A 126 -3.27 36.90 -17.39
N VAL A 127 -3.85 36.75 -16.19
CA VAL A 127 -3.77 35.56 -15.36
C VAL A 127 -4.44 34.33 -15.99
N ASN A 128 -5.30 34.53 -17.00
CA ASN A 128 -6.09 33.47 -17.64
C ASN A 128 -5.63 33.17 -19.07
N LEU A 129 -4.57 33.82 -19.57
CA LEU A 129 -4.08 33.59 -20.93
C LEU A 129 -3.59 32.14 -21.11
N ARG A 130 -3.97 31.51 -22.23
CA ARG A 130 -3.84 30.05 -22.42
C ARG A 130 -2.76 29.70 -23.45
N ARG A 131 -2.07 28.59 -23.18
CA ARG A 131 -1.26 27.89 -24.20
C ARG A 131 -2.14 27.25 -25.27
N ILE A 132 -1.50 26.74 -26.32
CA ILE A 132 -2.18 26.01 -27.40
C ILE A 132 -2.90 24.75 -26.89
N ASP A 133 -2.39 24.10 -25.85
CA ASP A 133 -3.05 22.95 -25.20
C ASP A 133 -4.21 23.38 -24.28
N GLY A 134 -4.47 24.68 -24.13
CA GLY A 134 -5.49 25.24 -23.27
C GLY A 134 -5.07 25.41 -21.80
N SER A 135 -3.82 25.13 -21.42
CA SER A 135 -3.33 25.28 -20.05
C SER A 135 -3.20 26.75 -19.65
N THR A 136 -3.74 27.11 -18.49
CA THR A 136 -3.61 28.44 -17.84
C THR A 136 -2.45 28.45 -16.84
N PRO A 137 -1.97 29.62 -16.40
CA PRO A 137 -1.03 29.73 -15.29
C PRO A 137 -1.47 28.94 -14.05
N LEU A 138 -2.76 29.00 -13.70
CA LEU A 138 -3.29 28.29 -12.53
C LEU A 138 -3.21 26.76 -12.68
N ILE A 139 -3.52 26.23 -13.87
CA ILE A 139 -3.35 24.79 -14.16
C ILE A 139 -1.88 24.40 -14.02
N ILE A 140 -0.94 25.18 -14.57
CA ILE A 140 0.50 24.91 -14.45
C ILE A 140 0.96 24.94 -12.99
N ALA A 141 0.53 25.95 -12.21
CA ALA A 141 0.87 26.05 -10.79
C ALA A 141 0.40 24.81 -10.01
N ALA A 142 -0.83 24.35 -10.27
CA ALA A 142 -1.40 23.15 -9.66
C ALA A 142 -0.65 21.87 -10.08
N GLN A 143 -0.30 21.73 -11.37
CA GLN A 143 0.46 20.58 -11.88
C GLN A 143 1.86 20.50 -11.26
N CYS A 144 2.52 21.64 -11.07
CA CYS A 144 3.86 21.74 -10.50
C CYS A 144 3.90 21.77 -8.96
N GLY A 145 2.75 21.78 -8.28
CA GLY A 145 2.71 21.84 -6.81
C GLY A 145 3.16 23.19 -6.23
N GLN A 146 3.03 24.27 -7.01
CA GLN A 146 3.53 25.60 -6.63
C GLN A 146 2.50 26.36 -5.79
N ASN A 147 2.29 25.92 -4.54
CA ASN A 147 1.21 26.40 -3.68
C ASN A 147 1.18 27.92 -3.48
N GLN A 148 2.34 28.55 -3.28
CA GLN A 148 2.41 30.00 -3.07
C GLN A 148 2.04 30.78 -4.34
N ILE A 149 2.48 30.31 -5.51
CA ILE A 149 2.12 30.91 -6.80
C ILE A 149 0.66 30.66 -7.11
N LEU A 150 0.15 29.45 -6.85
CA LEU A 150 -1.26 29.11 -7.01
C LEU A 150 -2.14 30.08 -6.20
N LYS A 151 -1.81 30.30 -4.91
CA LYS A 151 -2.52 31.27 -4.08
C LYS A 151 -2.44 32.69 -4.66
N LEU A 152 -1.27 33.11 -5.13
CA LEU A 152 -1.09 34.42 -5.75
C LEU A 152 -1.94 34.59 -7.02
N LEU A 153 -2.02 33.56 -7.87
CA LEU A 153 -2.84 33.56 -9.08
C LEU A 153 -4.34 33.61 -8.75
N LEU A 154 -4.79 32.89 -7.73
CA LEU A 154 -6.18 32.99 -7.25
C LEU A 154 -6.51 34.40 -6.75
N CYS A 155 -5.61 35.02 -5.96
CA CYS A 155 -5.77 36.41 -5.54
C CYS A 155 -5.79 37.40 -6.71
N ALA A 156 -5.15 37.07 -7.84
CA ALA A 156 -5.16 37.86 -9.06
C ALA A 156 -6.37 37.60 -9.98
N GLY A 157 -7.34 36.78 -9.57
CA GLY A 157 -8.55 36.52 -10.34
C GLY A 157 -8.42 35.40 -11.37
N ALA A 158 -7.54 34.42 -11.13
CA ALA A 158 -7.48 33.22 -11.96
C ALA A 158 -8.81 32.46 -11.94
N ASP A 159 -9.31 32.11 -13.14
CA ASP A 159 -10.54 31.35 -13.31
C ASP A 159 -10.27 29.85 -13.06
N VAL A 160 -10.88 29.33 -11.99
CA VAL A 160 -10.74 27.93 -11.57
C VAL A 160 -11.52 26.94 -12.44
N THR A 161 -12.44 27.43 -13.27
CA THR A 161 -13.34 26.61 -14.10
C THR A 161 -12.70 26.23 -15.44
N LEU A 162 -11.66 26.94 -15.85
CA LEU A 162 -10.95 26.67 -17.10
C LEU A 162 -10.25 25.32 -17.08
N THR A 163 -10.43 24.56 -18.17
CA THR A 163 -9.77 23.27 -18.39
C THR A 163 -8.90 23.31 -19.64
N ASN A 164 -7.84 22.53 -19.68
CA ASN A 164 -7.07 22.33 -20.92
C ASN A 164 -7.79 21.37 -21.90
N GLN A 165 -7.19 21.09 -23.05
CA GLN A 165 -7.75 20.20 -24.08
C GLN A 165 -7.95 18.75 -23.61
N PHE A 166 -7.31 18.37 -22.51
CA PHE A 166 -7.45 17.06 -21.87
C PHE A 166 -8.51 17.08 -20.76
N LEU A 167 -9.30 18.16 -20.67
CA LEU A 167 -10.32 18.40 -19.65
C LEU A 167 -9.75 18.46 -18.22
N VAL A 168 -8.45 18.73 -18.09
CA VAL A 168 -7.79 18.92 -16.80
C VAL A 168 -7.95 20.37 -16.37
N GLY A 169 -8.71 20.60 -15.30
CA GLY A 169 -8.77 21.86 -14.56
C GLY A 169 -7.74 21.93 -13.41
N PRO A 170 -7.58 23.09 -12.77
CA PRO A 170 -6.59 23.29 -11.71
C PRO A 170 -6.85 22.42 -10.48
N ALA A 171 -8.12 22.24 -10.10
CA ALA A 171 -8.48 21.37 -8.98
C ALA A 171 -8.18 19.89 -9.24
N PHE A 172 -8.30 19.40 -10.48
CA PHE A 172 -7.87 18.04 -10.79
C PHE A 172 -6.34 17.91 -10.80
N ALA A 173 -5.64 18.90 -11.35
CA ALA A 173 -4.18 18.91 -11.41
C ALA A 173 -3.51 18.89 -10.02
N SER A 174 -4.09 19.57 -9.03
CA SER A 174 -3.54 19.62 -7.67
C SER A 174 -3.67 18.31 -6.89
N VAL A 175 -4.63 17.43 -7.24
CA VAL A 175 -4.86 16.14 -6.56
C VAL A 175 -3.59 15.29 -6.52
N GLY A 176 -2.72 15.42 -7.52
CA GLY A 176 -1.44 14.71 -7.54
C GLY A 176 -0.62 14.88 -6.26
N TRP A 177 -0.66 16.06 -5.66
CA TRP A 177 0.14 16.44 -4.51
C TRP A 177 -0.49 16.12 -3.16
N GLY A 178 -1.79 15.76 -3.13
CA GLY A 178 -2.47 15.40 -1.88
C GLY A 178 -2.75 16.57 -0.93
N ASP A 179 -2.49 17.82 -1.36
CA ASP A 179 -2.59 18.99 -0.51
C ASP A 179 -4.05 19.46 -0.33
N VAL A 180 -4.59 19.21 0.86
CA VAL A 180 -5.94 19.61 1.27
C VAL A 180 -6.12 21.13 1.29
N THR A 181 -5.07 21.90 1.62
CA THR A 181 -5.14 23.36 1.69
C THR A 181 -5.32 23.96 0.30
N VAL A 182 -4.57 23.44 -0.68
CA VAL A 182 -4.73 23.86 -2.09
C VAL A 182 -6.10 23.44 -2.62
N MET A 183 -6.55 22.22 -2.33
CA MET A 183 -7.88 21.78 -2.74
C MET A 183 -8.97 22.69 -2.16
N ARG A 184 -8.86 23.04 -0.87
CA ARG A 184 -9.78 23.97 -0.20
C ARG A 184 -9.83 25.31 -0.91
N TRP A 185 -8.68 25.94 -1.19
CA TRP A 185 -8.66 27.22 -1.90
C TRP A 185 -9.34 27.14 -3.28
N LEU A 186 -9.19 26.04 -4.00
CA LEU A 186 -9.79 25.86 -5.32
C LEU A 186 -11.31 25.64 -5.24
N LEU A 187 -11.78 24.85 -4.27
CA LEU A 187 -13.23 24.64 -4.05
C LEU A 187 -13.90 25.94 -3.55
N ASP A 188 -13.26 26.65 -2.61
CA ASP A 188 -13.75 27.96 -2.12
C ASP A 188 -13.86 29.00 -3.25
N ALA A 189 -12.97 28.91 -4.25
CA ALA A 189 -13.00 29.74 -5.45
C ALA A 189 -13.99 29.27 -6.52
N GLY A 190 -14.77 28.21 -6.27
CA GLY A 190 -15.84 27.73 -7.14
C GLY A 190 -15.49 26.56 -8.06
N ALA A 191 -14.39 25.84 -7.81
CA ALA A 191 -14.10 24.63 -8.58
C ALA A 191 -15.12 23.53 -8.25
N ASP A 192 -15.71 22.93 -9.29
CA ASP A 192 -16.64 21.80 -9.14
C ASP A 192 -15.88 20.55 -8.66
N VAL A 193 -16.24 20.00 -7.51
CA VAL A 193 -15.65 18.77 -6.94
C VAL A 193 -15.79 17.56 -7.88
N ASN A 194 -16.92 17.45 -8.60
CA ASN A 194 -17.32 16.28 -9.41
C ASN A 194 -17.11 16.44 -10.92
N GLN A 195 -16.34 17.45 -11.37
CA GLN A 195 -16.08 17.70 -12.78
C GLN A 195 -15.69 16.41 -13.56
N LYS A 196 -16.44 16.12 -14.63
CA LYS A 196 -16.72 14.80 -15.24
C LYS A 196 -15.56 14.00 -15.87
N THR A 197 -14.29 14.36 -15.70
CA THR A 197 -13.18 13.59 -16.28
C THR A 197 -12.29 12.99 -15.21
N LYS A 198 -12.50 11.70 -14.89
CA LYS A 198 -11.87 10.99 -13.75
C LYS A 198 -12.01 11.82 -12.48
N THR A 199 -13.02 11.58 -11.66
CA THR A 199 -13.28 12.47 -10.52
C THR A 199 -12.04 12.63 -9.62
N LYS A 200 -11.92 13.77 -8.95
CA LYS A 200 -10.79 14.06 -8.04
C LYS A 200 -10.61 12.93 -7.03
N LEU A 201 -11.72 12.33 -6.58
CA LEU A 201 -11.73 11.19 -5.67
C LEU A 201 -11.05 9.95 -6.27
N HIS A 202 -11.21 9.64 -7.57
CA HIS A 202 -10.45 8.55 -8.22
C HIS A 202 -8.95 8.76 -8.11
N LYS A 203 -8.48 9.98 -8.39
CA LYS A 203 -7.04 10.26 -8.41
C LYS A 203 -6.45 10.29 -7.01
N ALA A 204 -7.19 10.80 -6.03
CA ALA A 204 -6.82 10.74 -4.61
C ALA A 204 -6.77 9.29 -4.12
N ALA A 205 -7.79 8.50 -4.47
CA ALA A 205 -7.88 7.07 -4.16
C ALA A 205 -6.75 6.25 -4.78
N GLN A 206 -6.41 6.48 -6.05
CA GLN A 206 -5.28 5.85 -6.72
C GLN A 206 -3.94 6.15 -6.00
N ARG A 207 -3.74 7.41 -5.59
CA ARG A 207 -2.49 7.85 -4.94
C ARG A 207 -2.41 7.51 -3.45
N GLY A 208 -3.52 7.14 -2.82
CA GLY A 208 -3.57 6.85 -1.39
C GLY A 208 -3.63 8.10 -0.52
N HIS A 209 -4.07 9.23 -1.07
CA HIS A 209 -4.17 10.49 -0.32
C HIS A 209 -5.40 10.47 0.58
N ILE A 210 -5.26 9.90 1.78
CA ILE A 210 -6.37 9.67 2.71
C ILE A 210 -7.03 10.97 3.17
N GLU A 211 -6.24 11.95 3.63
CA GLU A 211 -6.77 13.24 4.11
C GLU A 211 -7.49 14.00 2.99
N LEU A 212 -6.95 13.97 1.78
CA LEU A 212 -7.61 14.57 0.62
C LEU A 212 -8.88 13.82 0.23
N SER A 213 -8.90 12.50 0.35
CA SER A 213 -10.11 11.70 0.11
C SER A 213 -11.21 12.04 1.11
N ILE A 214 -10.89 12.14 2.41
CA ILE A 214 -11.83 12.59 3.44
C ILE A 214 -12.39 13.98 3.08
N PHE A 215 -11.50 14.93 2.80
CA PHE A 215 -11.89 16.30 2.48
C PHE A 215 -12.80 16.37 1.24
N LEU A 216 -12.50 15.61 0.18
CA LEU A 216 -13.33 15.58 -1.03
C LEU A 216 -14.71 15.01 -0.74
N ILE A 217 -14.81 13.93 0.04
CA ILE A 217 -16.07 13.29 0.43
C ILE A 217 -16.94 14.26 1.26
N GLU A 218 -16.34 14.94 2.24
CA GLU A 218 -17.02 15.95 3.06
C GLU A 218 -17.55 17.13 2.23
N ASN A 219 -16.91 17.43 1.09
CA ASN A 219 -17.32 18.48 0.15
C ASN A 219 -18.20 17.96 -1.01
N GLY A 220 -18.81 16.78 -0.84
CA GLY A 220 -19.82 16.26 -1.78
C GLY A 220 -19.25 15.53 -3.00
N ALA A 221 -18.03 14.99 -2.91
CA ALA A 221 -17.53 14.09 -3.95
C ALA A 221 -18.42 12.84 -4.08
N GLU A 222 -18.80 12.51 -5.30
CA GLU A 222 -19.57 11.31 -5.61
C GLU A 222 -18.73 10.04 -5.33
N ILE A 223 -19.14 9.26 -4.32
CA ILE A 223 -18.43 8.07 -3.85
C ILE A 223 -18.27 7.00 -4.93
N ASP A 224 -19.35 6.75 -5.67
CA ASP A 224 -19.41 5.75 -6.75
C ASP A 224 -19.38 6.40 -8.14
N ALA A 225 -18.79 7.60 -8.25
CA ALA A 225 -18.59 8.21 -9.57
C ALA A 225 -17.86 7.25 -10.50
N LEU A 226 -18.22 7.26 -11.77
CA LEU A 226 -17.65 6.36 -12.77
C LEU A 226 -16.71 7.12 -13.70
N ASP A 227 -15.53 6.58 -13.93
CA ASP A 227 -14.63 7.08 -14.97
C ASP A 227 -14.97 6.53 -16.38
N ASN A 228 -14.12 6.83 -17.36
CA ASN A 228 -14.34 6.44 -18.76
C ASN A 228 -14.36 4.91 -18.99
N VAL A 229 -13.87 4.11 -18.05
CA VAL A 229 -13.93 2.63 -18.09
C VAL A 229 -14.92 2.08 -17.08
N LYS A 230 -15.86 2.92 -16.62
CA LYS A 230 -16.84 2.60 -15.57
C LYS A 230 -16.21 2.13 -14.26
N SER A 231 -14.96 2.48 -14.01
CA SER A 231 -14.27 2.19 -12.76
C SER A 231 -14.71 3.22 -11.71
N SER A 232 -14.86 2.78 -10.45
CA SER A 232 -15.16 3.66 -9.32
C SER A 232 -13.89 4.04 -8.54
N PRO A 233 -13.93 5.03 -7.63
CA PRO A 233 -12.81 5.31 -6.73
C PRO A 233 -12.36 4.07 -5.93
N LEU A 234 -13.29 3.19 -5.54
CA LEU A 234 -12.97 1.95 -4.83
C LEU A 234 -12.16 0.98 -5.69
N HIS A 235 -12.47 0.84 -6.97
CA HIS A 235 -11.64 0.08 -7.92
C HIS A 235 -10.23 0.66 -8.01
N SER A 236 -10.11 1.99 -8.08
CA SER A 236 -8.81 2.68 -8.18
C SER A 236 -7.95 2.49 -6.92
N ALA A 237 -8.55 2.60 -5.73
CA ALA A 237 -7.86 2.33 -4.47
C ALA A 237 -7.45 0.86 -4.36
N ALA A 238 -8.34 -0.06 -4.75
CA ALA A 238 -8.11 -1.49 -4.66
C ALA A 238 -6.99 -1.97 -5.58
N GLU A 239 -6.98 -1.53 -6.85
CA GLU A 239 -5.91 -1.85 -7.82
C GLU A 239 -4.53 -1.36 -7.38
N ASN A 240 -4.49 -0.27 -6.58
CA ASN A 240 -3.25 0.37 -6.14
C ASN A 240 -2.87 0.06 -4.68
N GLY A 241 -3.56 -0.90 -4.03
CA GLY A 241 -3.21 -1.36 -2.69
C GLY A 241 -3.42 -0.31 -1.59
N ARG A 242 -4.35 0.63 -1.77
CA ARG A 242 -4.55 1.76 -0.84
C ARG A 242 -5.52 1.41 0.27
N THR A 243 -5.11 0.51 1.17
CA THR A 243 -5.97 -0.10 2.21
C THR A 243 -6.75 0.92 3.05
N GLU A 244 -6.12 2.01 3.51
CA GLU A 244 -6.84 3.04 4.29
C GLU A 244 -7.91 3.77 3.49
N VAL A 245 -7.65 4.04 2.20
CA VAL A 245 -8.65 4.68 1.34
C VAL A 245 -9.77 3.70 1.00
N VAL A 246 -9.46 2.41 0.83
CA VAL A 246 -10.47 1.35 0.69
C VAL A 246 -11.39 1.34 1.91
N ARG A 247 -10.84 1.33 3.13
CA ARG A 247 -11.64 1.42 4.38
C ARG A 247 -12.53 2.65 4.40
N LEU A 248 -11.96 3.83 4.10
CA LEU A 248 -12.71 5.09 4.08
C LEU A 248 -13.89 5.04 3.09
N LEU A 249 -13.66 4.55 1.87
CA LEU A 249 -14.68 4.47 0.83
C LEU A 249 -15.80 3.49 1.23
N ILE A 250 -15.45 2.33 1.80
CA ILE A 250 -16.43 1.37 2.32
C ILE A 250 -17.27 1.98 3.45
N GLN A 251 -16.62 2.66 4.41
CA GLN A 251 -17.30 3.38 5.50
C GLN A 251 -18.20 4.50 4.97
N SER A 252 -17.88 5.04 3.79
CA SER A 252 -18.69 6.04 3.08
C SER A 252 -19.74 5.42 2.15
N ASN A 253 -20.09 4.14 2.35
CA ASN A 253 -21.07 3.37 1.59
C ASN A 253 -20.74 3.18 0.09
N ALA A 254 -19.46 3.08 -0.28
CA ALA A 254 -19.08 2.70 -1.64
C ALA A 254 -19.60 1.30 -2.00
N SER A 255 -20.02 1.11 -3.26
CA SER A 255 -20.50 -0.18 -3.74
C SER A 255 -19.36 -1.20 -3.87
N VAL A 256 -19.22 -2.06 -2.86
CA VAL A 256 -18.15 -3.07 -2.73
C VAL A 256 -18.10 -4.05 -3.91
N ASN A 257 -19.26 -4.35 -4.49
CA ASN A 257 -19.43 -5.31 -5.59
C ASN A 257 -19.71 -4.64 -6.95
N ALA A 258 -19.52 -3.33 -7.09
CA ALA A 258 -19.65 -2.65 -8.38
C ALA A 258 -18.71 -3.30 -9.42
N GLN A 259 -19.15 -3.38 -10.67
CA GLN A 259 -18.34 -3.93 -11.77
C GLN A 259 -18.00 -2.83 -12.78
N ASP A 260 -16.73 -2.77 -13.16
CA ASP A 260 -16.26 -1.87 -14.21
C ASP A 260 -16.67 -2.35 -15.63
N ALA A 261 -16.22 -1.65 -16.68
CA ALA A 261 -16.58 -1.99 -18.05
C ALA A 261 -16.12 -3.40 -18.50
N ALA A 262 -15.14 -4.00 -17.83
CA ALA A 262 -14.67 -5.36 -18.07
C ALA A 262 -15.35 -6.39 -17.16
N GLY A 263 -16.30 -5.98 -16.31
CA GLY A 263 -16.95 -6.85 -15.34
C GLY A 263 -16.10 -7.09 -14.08
N ASN A 264 -14.95 -6.44 -13.93
CA ASN A 264 -14.12 -6.63 -12.76
C ASN A 264 -14.68 -5.83 -11.58
N SER A 265 -14.79 -6.46 -10.43
CA SER A 265 -15.07 -5.78 -9.16
C SER A 265 -13.79 -5.23 -8.51
N PRO A 266 -13.87 -4.38 -7.45
CA PRO A 266 -12.69 -3.98 -6.69
C PRO A 266 -11.86 -5.17 -6.19
N LEU A 267 -12.52 -6.28 -5.83
CA LEU A 267 -11.84 -7.51 -5.41
C LEU A 267 -11.04 -8.15 -6.55
N HIS A 268 -11.57 -8.19 -7.77
CA HIS A 268 -10.83 -8.65 -8.95
C HIS A 268 -9.56 -7.81 -9.17
N ARG A 269 -9.68 -6.48 -9.07
CA ARG A 269 -8.57 -5.53 -9.24
C ARG A 269 -7.49 -5.72 -8.17
N ALA A 270 -7.87 -5.93 -6.92
CA ALA A 270 -6.95 -6.21 -5.82
C ALA A 270 -6.26 -7.57 -5.99
N ALA A 271 -7.01 -8.60 -6.38
CA ALA A 271 -6.52 -9.96 -6.60
C ALA A 271 -5.49 -10.04 -7.73
N MET A 272 -5.76 -9.40 -8.87
CA MET A 272 -4.85 -9.30 -10.01
C MET A 272 -3.49 -8.66 -9.66
N LYS A 273 -3.43 -7.88 -8.56
CA LYS A 273 -2.24 -7.19 -8.10
C LYS A 273 -1.69 -7.71 -6.77
N GLY A 274 -2.29 -8.77 -6.21
CA GLY A 274 -1.82 -9.41 -4.98
C GLY A 274 -1.95 -8.58 -3.70
N HIS A 275 -2.84 -7.59 -3.65
CA HIS A 275 -2.97 -6.68 -2.50
C HIS A 275 -3.73 -7.34 -1.35
N THR A 276 -3.05 -8.15 -0.53
CA THR A 276 -3.64 -8.97 0.55
C THR A 276 -4.49 -8.21 1.54
N ASP A 277 -4.03 -7.05 2.01
CA ASP A 277 -4.74 -6.26 3.02
C ASP A 277 -6.03 -5.65 2.46
N VAL A 278 -5.99 -5.24 1.19
CA VAL A 278 -7.16 -4.77 0.46
C VAL A 278 -8.14 -5.91 0.24
N ILE A 279 -7.66 -7.08 -0.19
CA ILE A 279 -8.49 -8.29 -0.36
C ILE A 279 -9.21 -8.58 0.96
N LYS A 280 -8.48 -8.73 2.06
CA LYS A 280 -9.06 -8.96 3.38
C LYS A 280 -10.11 -7.91 3.74
N THR A 281 -9.78 -6.62 3.59
CA THR A 281 -10.72 -5.52 3.89
C THR A 281 -12.00 -5.57 3.04
N LEU A 282 -11.89 -5.90 1.75
CA LEU A 282 -13.04 -6.03 0.86
C LEU A 282 -13.89 -7.25 1.21
N LEU A 283 -13.24 -8.37 1.54
CA LEU A 283 -13.91 -9.61 1.96
C LEU A 283 -14.68 -9.43 3.28
N ASP A 284 -14.04 -8.80 4.27
CA ASP A 284 -14.66 -8.46 5.56
C ASP A 284 -15.87 -7.51 5.37
N ALA A 285 -15.89 -6.74 4.27
CA ALA A 285 -16.99 -5.84 3.89
C ALA A 285 -18.05 -6.50 2.98
N GLY A 286 -18.00 -7.82 2.78
CA GLY A 286 -18.98 -8.57 1.99
C GLY A 286 -18.75 -8.53 0.47
N ALA A 287 -17.51 -8.34 0.02
CA ALA A 287 -17.17 -8.54 -1.39
C ALA A 287 -17.38 -10.00 -1.81
N SER A 288 -18.00 -10.22 -2.96
CA SER A 288 -18.24 -11.57 -3.48
C SER A 288 -17.00 -12.10 -4.21
N ALA A 289 -16.38 -13.14 -3.64
CA ALA A 289 -15.26 -13.87 -4.24
C ALA A 289 -15.67 -14.76 -5.43
N SER A 290 -16.98 -14.96 -5.66
CA SER A 290 -17.52 -15.78 -6.73
C SER A 290 -18.04 -14.98 -7.93
N LEU A 291 -18.03 -13.65 -7.87
CA LEU A 291 -18.35 -12.81 -9.03
C LEU A 291 -17.39 -13.12 -10.17
N VAL A 292 -17.94 -13.21 -11.38
CA VAL A 292 -17.16 -13.40 -12.60
C VAL A 292 -17.14 -12.11 -13.41
N ASN A 293 -15.99 -11.80 -14.00
CA ASN A 293 -15.87 -10.73 -14.97
C ASN A 293 -16.38 -11.16 -16.36
N ASN A 294 -16.26 -10.29 -17.37
CA ASN A 294 -16.73 -10.58 -18.72
C ASN A 294 -15.95 -11.70 -19.43
N ALA A 295 -14.77 -12.07 -18.92
CA ALA A 295 -13.98 -13.21 -19.41
C ALA A 295 -14.35 -14.53 -18.71
N GLY A 296 -15.21 -14.49 -17.69
CA GLY A 296 -15.56 -15.64 -16.88
C GLY A 296 -14.60 -15.90 -15.72
N ASP A 297 -13.64 -15.01 -15.47
CA ASP A 297 -12.66 -15.17 -14.40
C ASP A 297 -13.22 -14.65 -13.07
N THR A 298 -13.00 -15.41 -12.00
CA THR A 298 -13.22 -14.97 -10.62
C THR A 298 -11.98 -14.19 -10.11
N PRO A 299 -12.07 -13.46 -8.99
CA PRO A 299 -10.89 -12.88 -8.34
C PRO A 299 -9.80 -13.91 -8.06
N LEU A 300 -10.17 -15.14 -7.67
CA LEU A 300 -9.22 -16.23 -7.45
C LEU A 300 -8.49 -16.63 -8.73
N ALA A 301 -9.19 -16.73 -9.86
CA ALA A 301 -8.59 -17.04 -11.15
C ALA A 301 -7.56 -15.97 -11.57
N LEU A 302 -7.82 -14.70 -11.24
CA LEU A 302 -6.91 -13.59 -11.50
C LEU A 302 -5.74 -13.48 -10.51
N ALA A 303 -5.81 -14.15 -9.35
CA ALA A 303 -4.73 -14.19 -8.36
C ALA A 303 -3.67 -15.27 -8.64
N ALA A 304 -3.79 -16.01 -9.75
CA ALA A 304 -2.97 -17.19 -10.07
C ALA A 304 -1.48 -16.92 -10.39
N ASP A 305 -1.01 -15.68 -10.21
CA ASP A 305 0.41 -15.37 -10.29
C ASP A 305 1.16 -16.02 -9.11
N PRO A 306 2.24 -16.82 -9.35
CA PRO A 306 3.01 -17.46 -8.29
C PRO A 306 3.52 -16.51 -7.20
N TYR A 307 3.65 -15.21 -7.48
CA TYR A 307 4.10 -14.26 -6.48
C TYR A 307 3.04 -13.95 -5.40
N TRP A 308 1.74 -14.21 -5.67
CA TRP A 308 0.62 -13.82 -4.81
C TRP A 308 0.01 -15.00 -4.02
N GLU A 309 0.86 -15.90 -3.50
CA GLU A 309 0.42 -17.10 -2.76
C GLU A 309 -0.51 -16.79 -1.59
N THR A 310 -0.24 -15.72 -0.85
CA THR A 310 -1.07 -15.26 0.28
C THR A 310 -2.44 -14.75 -0.17
N ALA A 311 -2.49 -13.96 -1.25
CA ALA A 311 -3.74 -13.48 -1.83
C ALA A 311 -4.60 -14.63 -2.38
N THR A 312 -3.96 -15.57 -3.09
CA THR A 312 -4.59 -16.81 -3.57
C THR A 312 -5.17 -17.60 -2.40
N SER A 313 -4.43 -17.70 -1.30
CA SER A 313 -4.85 -18.42 -0.12
C SER A 313 -6.06 -17.79 0.57
N LEU A 314 -6.10 -16.46 0.68
CA LEU A 314 -7.26 -15.73 1.23
C LEU A 314 -8.52 -15.93 0.37
N LEU A 315 -8.38 -15.94 -0.96
CA LEU A 315 -9.51 -16.09 -1.89
C LEU A 315 -10.03 -17.54 -1.96
N LYS A 316 -9.14 -18.53 -1.88
CA LYS A 316 -9.51 -19.97 -1.84
C LYS A 316 -10.46 -20.31 -0.68
N VAL A 317 -10.29 -19.63 0.44
CA VAL A 317 -11.04 -19.90 1.67
C VAL A 317 -12.51 -19.57 1.51
N GLN A 318 -12.85 -18.55 0.73
CA GLN A 318 -14.24 -18.16 0.49
C GLN A 318 -14.88 -18.91 -0.69
N ASP A 319 -14.09 -19.32 -1.68
CA ASP A 319 -14.58 -20.18 -2.78
C ASP A 319 -15.01 -21.58 -2.29
N LEU A 320 -14.41 -22.06 -1.19
CA LEU A 320 -14.84 -23.25 -0.47
C LEU A 320 -16.25 -23.13 0.15
N GLY A 321 -16.77 -21.90 0.33
CA GLY A 321 -18.14 -21.66 0.78
C GLY A 321 -19.20 -21.78 -0.33
N SER A 322 -18.81 -21.72 -1.61
CA SER A 322 -19.72 -21.80 -2.76
C SER A 322 -19.95 -23.22 -3.28
N SER A 323 -19.13 -24.20 -2.88
CA SER A 323 -19.31 -25.61 -3.21
C SER A 323 -19.57 -26.38 -1.93
N ILE A 324 -20.84 -26.71 -1.70
CA ILE A 324 -21.41 -27.52 -0.59
C ILE A 324 -20.34 -28.39 0.11
N GLN A 325 -19.68 -27.83 1.12
CA GLN A 325 -18.84 -28.54 2.06
C GLN A 325 -19.00 -27.83 3.40
N SER A 326 -19.28 -28.60 4.43
CA SER A 326 -19.64 -28.09 5.75
C SER A 326 -18.52 -27.19 6.33
N PRO A 327 -18.83 -26.31 7.31
CA PRO A 327 -17.84 -25.50 8.00
C PRO A 327 -16.64 -26.31 8.52
N GLU A 328 -16.85 -27.58 8.90
CA GLU A 328 -15.80 -28.50 9.32
C GLU A 328 -14.82 -28.84 8.18
N ALA A 329 -15.30 -29.04 6.95
CA ALA A 329 -14.45 -29.35 5.80
C ALA A 329 -13.57 -28.16 5.37
N CYS A 330 -14.09 -26.94 5.49
CA CYS A 330 -13.32 -25.70 5.26
C CYS A 330 -12.23 -25.53 6.31
N LEU A 331 -12.54 -25.81 7.57
CA LEU A 331 -11.58 -25.79 8.68
C LEU A 331 -10.48 -26.83 8.48
N VAL A 332 -10.84 -28.09 8.20
CA VAL A 332 -9.87 -29.17 7.94
C VAL A 332 -8.93 -28.80 6.79
N LYS A 333 -9.44 -28.17 5.72
CA LYS A 333 -8.61 -27.78 4.58
C LYS A 333 -7.68 -26.60 4.89
N ALA A 334 -8.15 -25.60 5.65
CA ALA A 334 -7.31 -24.49 6.11
C ALA A 334 -6.14 -24.99 6.99
N CYS A 335 -6.42 -25.95 7.87
CA CYS A 335 -5.40 -26.55 8.72
C CYS A 335 -4.43 -27.46 7.93
N GLN A 336 -4.90 -28.25 6.96
CA GLN A 336 -4.05 -29.05 6.06
C GLN A 336 -3.06 -28.19 5.24
N LEU A 337 -3.43 -26.95 4.94
CA LEU A 337 -2.60 -26.00 4.20
C LEU A 337 -1.69 -25.15 5.11
N GLY A 338 -1.79 -25.31 6.44
CA GLY A 338 -0.97 -24.56 7.41
C GLY A 338 -1.36 -23.09 7.59
N HIS A 339 -2.58 -22.70 7.18
CA HIS A 339 -3.08 -21.32 7.25
C HIS A 339 -3.85 -21.08 8.55
N TRP A 340 -3.10 -20.84 9.64
CA TRP A 340 -3.62 -20.81 11.01
C TRP A 340 -4.49 -19.59 11.33
N GLU A 341 -4.21 -18.42 10.76
CA GLU A 341 -5.05 -17.22 10.90
C GLU A 341 -6.44 -17.43 10.30
N THR A 342 -6.49 -18.17 9.19
CA THR A 342 -7.70 -18.50 8.46
C THR A 342 -8.57 -19.50 9.22
N ALA A 343 -7.94 -20.53 9.81
CA ALA A 343 -8.63 -21.50 10.67
C ALA A 343 -9.31 -20.78 11.85
N LEU A 344 -8.62 -19.81 12.47
CA LEU A 344 -9.17 -19.00 13.56
C LEU A 344 -10.37 -18.15 13.13
N VAL A 345 -10.38 -17.61 11.91
CA VAL A 345 -11.52 -16.82 11.39
C VAL A 345 -12.72 -17.72 11.12
N ILE A 346 -12.53 -18.88 10.48
CA ILE A 346 -13.61 -19.85 10.21
C ILE A 346 -14.25 -20.32 11.53
N MET A 347 -13.43 -20.57 12.56
CA MET A 347 -13.92 -20.93 13.89
C MET A 347 -14.72 -19.79 14.54
N ARG A 348 -14.33 -18.52 14.34
CA ARG A 348 -14.99 -17.33 14.89
C ARG A 348 -16.29 -16.91 14.19
N GLU A 349 -16.48 -17.23 12.91
CA GLU A 349 -17.66 -16.80 12.17
C GLU A 349 -18.82 -17.80 12.18
N ASN A 350 -18.56 -19.10 12.36
CA ASN A 350 -19.60 -20.15 12.35
C ASN A 350 -20.30 -20.36 13.71
N HIS A 351 -20.21 -19.38 14.63
CA HIS A 351 -20.80 -19.41 15.98
C HIS A 351 -22.33 -19.52 16.01
N SER A 352 -23.05 -19.21 14.93
CA SER A 352 -24.53 -19.19 14.90
C SER A 352 -25.18 -20.55 14.63
N SER A 353 -24.44 -21.51 14.07
CA SER A 353 -24.96 -22.80 13.60
C SER A 353 -24.78 -23.97 14.58
N LEU A 354 -24.06 -23.75 15.69
CA LEU A 354 -23.82 -24.76 16.73
C LEU A 354 -24.69 -24.45 17.96
N ASN A 355 -25.42 -25.47 18.42
CA ASN A 355 -26.58 -25.37 19.30
C ASN A 355 -26.45 -24.39 20.49
N LYS A 356 -27.44 -23.49 20.58
CA LYS A 356 -27.50 -22.30 21.43
C LYS A 356 -27.70 -22.52 22.95
N SER A 357 -27.46 -23.70 23.51
CA SER A 357 -27.83 -23.97 24.92
C SER A 357 -26.68 -24.14 25.91
N ASN A 358 -25.44 -24.38 25.48
CA ASN A 358 -24.29 -24.55 26.40
C ASN A 358 -23.16 -23.51 26.20
N LEU A 359 -23.44 -22.44 25.44
CA LEU A 359 -22.45 -21.65 24.72
C LEU A 359 -22.23 -20.24 25.30
N LEU A 360 -22.22 -20.10 26.63
CA LEU A 360 -21.92 -18.82 27.27
C LEU A 360 -20.48 -18.67 27.76
N ASP A 361 -19.61 -19.69 27.64
CA ASP A 361 -18.25 -19.58 28.18
C ASP A 361 -17.10 -20.21 27.36
N MET A 362 -17.39 -21.04 26.36
CA MET A 362 -16.38 -21.92 25.76
C MET A 362 -15.32 -21.29 24.83
N PRO A 363 -15.61 -20.32 23.94
CA PRO A 363 -14.60 -19.80 23.01
C PRO A 363 -13.56 -18.88 23.70
N SER A 364 -13.99 -18.13 24.71
CA SER A 364 -13.12 -17.31 25.56
C SER A 364 -12.33 -18.17 26.56
N GLN A 365 -12.91 -19.25 27.08
CA GLN A 365 -12.19 -20.19 27.93
C GLN A 365 -11.15 -21.00 27.16
N CYS A 366 -11.39 -21.40 25.91
CA CYS A 366 -10.37 -22.09 25.11
C CYS A 366 -9.17 -21.18 24.75
N VAL A 367 -9.42 -19.91 24.42
CA VAL A 367 -8.35 -18.93 24.17
C VAL A 367 -7.64 -18.57 25.47
N ALA A 368 -8.36 -18.37 26.57
CA ALA A 368 -7.78 -18.13 27.90
C ALA A 368 -6.99 -19.34 28.40
N LEU A 369 -7.45 -20.58 28.19
CA LEU A 369 -6.70 -21.80 28.51
C LEU A 369 -5.45 -21.93 27.64
N LEU A 370 -5.51 -21.57 26.36
CA LEU A 370 -4.34 -21.54 25.47
C LEU A 370 -3.33 -20.46 25.87
N GLU A 371 -3.80 -19.27 26.24
CA GLU A 371 -2.97 -18.16 26.75
C GLU A 371 -2.39 -18.49 28.13
N ASP A 372 -3.18 -19.08 29.04
CA ASP A 372 -2.76 -19.57 30.35
C ASP A 372 -1.76 -20.72 30.22
N CYS A 373 -1.93 -21.64 29.26
CA CYS A 373 -0.96 -22.70 28.97
C CYS A 373 0.35 -22.12 28.43
N ILE A 374 0.27 -21.15 27.53
CA ILE A 374 1.43 -20.44 27.01
C ILE A 374 2.16 -19.69 28.14
N ASP A 375 1.42 -19.08 29.07
CA ASP A 375 2.00 -18.34 30.19
C ASP A 375 2.51 -19.24 31.32
N LEU A 376 1.88 -20.38 31.61
CA LEU A 376 2.38 -21.41 32.53
C LEU A 376 3.71 -21.99 32.04
N VAL A 377 3.80 -22.27 30.74
CA VAL A 377 5.00 -22.81 30.09
C VAL A 377 6.12 -21.77 30.01
N LYS A 378 5.79 -20.49 29.78
CA LYS A 378 6.74 -19.37 29.93
C LYS A 378 7.22 -19.19 31.38
N GLN A 379 6.37 -19.42 32.38
CA GLN A 379 6.75 -19.35 33.79
C GLN A 379 7.65 -20.53 34.22
N GLN A 380 7.40 -21.74 33.70
CA GLN A 380 8.27 -22.90 33.92
C GLN A 380 9.65 -22.75 33.27
N THR A 381 9.77 -21.99 32.16
CA THR A 381 11.07 -21.66 31.55
C THR A 381 11.85 -20.59 32.33
N VAL A 382 11.21 -19.79 33.19
CA VAL A 382 11.91 -18.83 34.08
C VAL A 382 12.45 -19.52 35.35
N LEU A 383 11.82 -20.59 35.84
CA LEU A 383 12.22 -21.28 37.07
C LEU A 383 13.31 -22.37 36.89
N GLN A 384 13.70 -22.72 35.66
CA GLN A 384 14.84 -23.62 35.40
C GLN A 384 16.23 -22.94 35.50
N LYS A 385 16.34 -21.86 36.28
CA LYS A 385 17.62 -21.35 36.81
C LYS A 385 17.55 -21.11 38.32
N LYS A 386 17.15 -22.12 39.10
CA LYS A 386 17.68 -22.33 40.46
C LYS A 386 17.34 -23.73 40.98
N GLU A 387 18.41 -24.45 41.27
CA GLU A 387 18.58 -25.73 41.97
C GLU A 387 17.36 -26.52 42.47
N LEU A 388 17.27 -27.75 41.94
CA LEU A 388 17.27 -29.03 42.67
C LEU A 388 16.36 -29.14 43.92
N LYS A 389 15.21 -29.83 43.79
CA LYS A 389 14.85 -31.08 44.52
C LYS A 389 13.34 -31.34 44.51
N ARG A 390 13.04 -32.63 44.25
CA ARG A 390 11.88 -33.44 44.69
C ARG A 390 10.50 -33.16 44.07
N HIS A 391 9.99 -34.25 43.47
CA HIS A 391 8.63 -34.81 43.51
C HIS A 391 7.42 -33.87 43.39
N ASP A 392 6.52 -34.25 42.45
CA ASP A 392 5.09 -33.89 42.32
C ASP A 392 4.70 -33.09 41.06
N THR A 393 5.11 -33.51 39.85
CA THR A 393 4.67 -32.91 38.58
C THR A 393 3.71 -33.76 37.74
N LEU A 394 3.31 -34.95 38.20
CA LEU A 394 2.47 -35.86 37.40
C LEU A 394 0.96 -35.59 37.51
N SER A 395 0.48 -34.80 38.48
CA SER A 395 -0.97 -34.61 38.65
C SER A 395 -1.57 -33.50 37.79
N HIS A 396 -0.77 -32.58 37.25
CA HIS A 396 -1.30 -31.42 36.51
C HIS A 396 -1.45 -31.67 35.00
N GLU A 397 -0.74 -32.64 34.42
CA GLU A 397 -0.86 -33.00 33.00
C GLU A 397 -2.10 -33.88 32.72
N GLU A 398 -2.45 -34.75 33.66
CA GLU A 398 -3.65 -35.60 33.61
C GLU A 398 -4.94 -34.76 33.68
N ASP A 399 -5.00 -33.78 34.59
CA ASP A 399 -6.18 -32.92 34.77
C ASP A 399 -6.47 -32.04 33.54
N LEU A 400 -5.43 -31.55 32.86
CA LEU A 400 -5.57 -30.60 31.76
C LEU A 400 -6.05 -31.28 30.46
N SER A 401 -5.51 -32.46 30.17
CA SER A 401 -5.92 -33.28 29.03
C SER A 401 -7.37 -33.75 29.21
N GLN A 402 -7.74 -34.15 30.43
CA GLN A 402 -9.12 -34.54 30.77
C GLN A 402 -10.11 -33.37 30.64
N MET A 403 -9.72 -32.16 31.05
CA MET A 403 -10.56 -30.95 30.92
C MET A 403 -10.79 -30.55 29.46
N LEU A 404 -9.75 -30.57 28.62
CA LEU A 404 -9.85 -30.26 27.20
C LEU A 404 -10.70 -31.30 26.47
N PHE A 405 -10.52 -32.57 26.81
CA PHE A 405 -11.32 -33.66 26.27
C PHE A 405 -12.81 -33.53 26.62
N CYS A 406 -13.15 -33.28 27.90
CA CYS A 406 -14.54 -33.08 28.31
C CYS A 406 -15.18 -31.88 27.59
N CYS A 407 -14.43 -30.78 27.44
CA CYS A 407 -14.87 -29.59 26.73
C CYS A 407 -15.21 -29.84 25.25
N LEU A 408 -14.38 -30.62 24.55
CA LEU A 408 -14.59 -30.95 23.14
C LEU A 408 -15.74 -31.95 22.95
N ARG A 409 -15.85 -32.94 23.85
CA ARG A 409 -16.95 -33.92 23.87
C ARG A 409 -18.30 -33.26 24.13
N ASP A 410 -18.38 -32.36 25.10
CA ASP A 410 -19.61 -31.66 25.49
C ASP A 410 -20.07 -30.62 24.43
N SER A 411 -19.19 -30.31 23.46
CA SER A 411 -19.45 -29.43 22.31
C SER A 411 -19.99 -30.17 21.07
N GLY A 412 -20.14 -31.50 21.11
CA GLY A 412 -20.87 -32.27 20.08
C GLY A 412 -20.06 -32.77 18.88
N PHE A 413 -18.72 -32.78 18.94
CA PHE A 413 -17.85 -33.22 17.84
C PHE A 413 -17.46 -34.71 17.98
N THR A 414 -18.24 -35.64 17.42
CA THR A 414 -18.04 -37.09 17.71
C THR A 414 -17.66 -38.02 16.55
N GLN A 415 -17.70 -37.59 15.27
CA GLN A 415 -17.26 -38.48 14.16
C GLN A 415 -16.35 -37.84 13.10
N GLU A 416 -16.42 -36.52 12.90
CA GLU A 416 -15.47 -35.76 12.04
C GLU A 416 -14.28 -35.19 12.85
N GLY A 417 -14.24 -35.47 14.15
CA GLY A 417 -13.35 -34.89 15.15
C GLY A 417 -11.87 -35.25 15.01
N ALA A 418 -11.51 -36.45 14.56
CA ALA A 418 -10.11 -36.87 14.44
C ALA A 418 -9.31 -36.00 13.46
N ALA A 419 -9.94 -35.54 12.36
CA ALA A 419 -9.30 -34.69 11.38
C ALA A 419 -9.08 -33.26 11.91
N VAL A 420 -10.05 -32.71 12.65
CA VAL A 420 -9.96 -31.37 13.25
C VAL A 420 -9.00 -31.37 14.44
N GLN A 421 -8.96 -32.44 15.24
CA GLN A 421 -8.06 -32.61 16.39
C GLN A 421 -6.61 -32.85 15.97
N GLN A 422 -6.37 -33.70 14.96
CA GLN A 422 -5.02 -33.84 14.38
C GLN A 422 -4.55 -32.51 13.81
N ALA A 423 -5.43 -31.77 13.16
CA ALA A 423 -5.07 -30.49 12.58
C ALA A 423 -4.86 -29.39 13.63
N ALA A 424 -5.60 -29.43 14.75
CA ALA A 424 -5.34 -28.58 15.92
C ALA A 424 -4.02 -28.94 16.61
N ALA A 425 -3.70 -30.24 16.75
CA ALA A 425 -2.44 -30.73 17.27
C ALA A 425 -1.25 -30.32 16.37
N ASP A 426 -1.41 -30.38 15.04
CA ASP A 426 -0.40 -29.93 14.09
C ASP A 426 -0.14 -28.41 14.19
N ILE A 427 -1.20 -27.62 14.42
CA ILE A 427 -1.08 -26.17 14.66
C ILE A 427 -0.35 -25.91 15.99
N LEU A 428 -0.72 -26.60 17.07
CA LEU A 428 -0.04 -26.51 18.36
C LEU A 428 1.44 -26.89 18.25
N GLN A 429 1.75 -27.92 17.45
CA GLN A 429 3.11 -28.35 17.18
C GLN A 429 3.93 -27.29 16.42
N GLN A 430 3.33 -26.62 15.44
CA GLN A 430 4.00 -25.54 14.72
C GLN A 430 4.22 -24.30 15.58
N ILE A 431 3.26 -23.97 16.45
CA ILE A 431 3.38 -22.86 17.41
C ILE A 431 4.49 -23.15 18.43
N ALA A 432 4.57 -24.38 18.96
CA ALA A 432 5.64 -24.81 19.86
C ALA A 432 7.02 -24.70 19.20
N ARG A 433 7.16 -25.15 17.95
CA ARG A 433 8.42 -25.05 17.18
C ARG A 433 8.85 -23.61 16.91
N LYS A 434 7.91 -22.74 16.50
CA LYS A 434 8.21 -21.32 16.26
C LYS A 434 8.52 -20.54 17.53
N SER A 435 8.02 -21.00 18.68
CA SER A 435 8.26 -20.40 20.00
C SER A 435 9.53 -20.91 20.68
N GLY A 436 10.37 -21.70 20.00
CA GLY A 436 11.64 -22.23 20.52
C GLY A 436 11.50 -23.48 21.40
N MET A 437 10.32 -24.09 21.46
CA MET A 437 10.01 -25.27 22.27
C MET A 437 10.12 -26.57 21.44
N GLY A 438 11.33 -26.86 20.95
CA GLY A 438 11.57 -27.99 20.04
C GLY A 438 11.40 -29.40 20.65
N SER A 439 11.23 -29.50 21.97
CA SER A 439 11.08 -30.77 22.71
C SER A 439 9.63 -31.18 22.95
N VAL A 440 8.66 -30.33 22.64
CA VAL A 440 7.22 -30.59 22.83
C VAL A 440 6.65 -31.15 21.54
N ASN A 441 6.01 -32.32 21.60
CA ASN A 441 5.30 -32.95 20.50
C ASN A 441 3.81 -33.08 20.82
N ALA A 442 2.97 -32.27 20.17
CA ALA A 442 1.52 -32.44 20.12
C ALA A 442 1.20 -33.47 19.02
N VAL A 443 0.51 -34.55 19.39
CA VAL A 443 0.13 -35.63 18.47
C VAL A 443 -1.37 -35.86 18.64
N GLY A 444 -2.15 -35.76 17.56
CA GLY A 444 -3.55 -36.16 17.57
C GLY A 444 -3.67 -37.67 17.37
N SER A 445 -3.41 -38.49 18.39
CA SER A 445 -3.58 -39.94 18.25
C SER A 445 -4.92 -40.40 18.82
N PHE A 446 -5.68 -41.10 17.99
CA PHE A 446 -6.81 -41.93 18.40
C PHE A 446 -6.26 -43.30 18.88
N SER A 447 -5.88 -43.42 20.15
CA SER A 447 -5.53 -44.72 20.78
C SER A 447 -5.28 -44.59 22.30
N GLU A 448 -6.04 -45.26 23.15
CA GLU A 448 -5.56 -45.60 24.49
C GLU A 448 -4.59 -46.80 24.41
N GLY A 449 -3.41 -46.66 25.01
CA GLY A 449 -2.41 -47.74 25.13
C GLY A 449 -1.51 -47.84 23.89
N TRP A 450 -0.40 -47.11 23.91
CA TRP A 450 0.43 -46.91 22.74
C TRP A 450 0.97 -48.22 22.14
N GLY A 451 0.66 -48.41 20.85
CA GLY A 451 1.58 -49.04 19.91
C GLY A 451 1.19 -50.42 19.41
N SER A 452 0.16 -50.55 18.57
CA SER A 452 0.26 -51.29 17.31
C SER A 452 -0.90 -50.94 16.39
N SER A 453 -0.59 -50.78 15.11
CA SER A 453 -1.49 -50.98 13.98
C SER A 453 -2.59 -52.01 14.27
N LEU A 454 -3.84 -51.70 13.93
CA LEU A 454 -4.73 -52.47 13.05
C LEU A 454 -6.18 -52.08 13.32
N LYS A 455 -6.91 -51.84 12.22
CA LYS A 455 -8.38 -51.90 12.18
C LYS A 455 -8.87 -53.12 12.99
N ALA A 456 -10.03 -53.02 13.66
CA ALA A 456 -10.77 -54.22 14.04
C ALA A 456 -10.92 -55.13 12.80
N LEU A 457 -11.01 -56.45 12.99
CA LEU A 457 -11.08 -57.45 11.90
C LEU A 457 -12.24 -57.20 10.90
N ASP A 458 -13.19 -56.31 11.23
CA ASP A 458 -14.29 -55.87 10.37
C ASP A 458 -14.19 -54.42 9.87
N GLY A 459 -13.16 -53.66 10.27
CA GLY A 459 -12.84 -52.34 9.71
C GLY A 459 -13.55 -51.13 10.32
N ARG A 460 -14.21 -51.24 11.48
CA ARG A 460 -14.88 -50.09 12.14
C ARG A 460 -14.08 -49.55 13.34
N ILE A 461 -14.35 -48.29 13.69
CA ILE A 461 -13.76 -47.54 14.81
C ILE A 461 -14.83 -47.37 15.90
N ASP A 462 -14.45 -47.57 17.17
CA ASP A 462 -15.31 -47.50 18.37
C ASP A 462 -15.67 -46.04 18.74
N SER A 463 -16.80 -45.82 19.40
CA SER A 463 -17.43 -44.49 19.59
C SER A 463 -17.01 -43.70 20.84
N ASP A 464 -16.14 -44.25 21.70
CA ASP A 464 -15.90 -43.71 23.07
C ASP A 464 -14.40 -43.36 23.38
N SER A 465 -13.69 -42.46 22.65
CA SER A 465 -12.22 -42.24 22.84
C SER A 465 -11.68 -40.76 22.90
N ASP A 466 -10.52 -40.52 23.57
CA ASP A 466 -9.94 -39.20 24.03
C ASP A 466 -8.56 -38.73 23.40
N ILE A 467 -7.96 -37.57 23.79
CA ILE A 467 -6.73 -36.88 23.23
C ILE A 467 -5.56 -36.67 24.25
N ASP A 468 -4.28 -36.83 23.85
CA ASP A 468 -3.04 -36.69 24.70
C ASP A 468 -1.92 -35.72 24.20
N PHE A 469 -1.05 -35.21 25.11
CA PHE A 469 0.21 -34.49 24.83
C PHE A 469 1.46 -35.28 25.27
N THR A 470 2.60 -35.22 24.56
CA THR A 470 3.82 -35.97 24.95
C THR A 470 5.12 -35.15 24.82
N VAL A 471 6.01 -35.25 25.83
CA VAL A 471 7.36 -34.67 25.82
C VAL A 471 8.38 -35.80 25.69
N ILE A 472 9.16 -35.83 24.60
CA ILE A 472 10.22 -36.84 24.40
C ILE A 472 11.54 -36.28 24.95
N LEU A 473 12.02 -36.85 26.06
CA LEU A 473 13.29 -36.49 26.68
C LEU A 473 14.39 -37.50 26.33
N VAL A 474 14.94 -37.53 25.10
CA VAL A 474 16.25 -38.19 24.88
C VAL A 474 17.04 -37.51 23.76
N VAL A 475 18.34 -37.33 24.03
CA VAL A 475 19.26 -36.43 23.32
C VAL A 475 19.94 -37.06 22.10
N GLU A 476 19.95 -38.39 21.90
CA GLU A 476 20.57 -39.02 20.72
C GLU A 476 19.92 -40.38 20.36
N LEU A 477 19.66 -40.62 19.06
CA LEU A 477 19.10 -41.85 18.50
C LEU A 477 20.21 -42.70 17.85
N HIS A 478 20.33 -43.98 18.24
CA HIS A 478 21.28 -44.92 17.65
C HIS A 478 20.56 -46.05 16.90
N LEU A 479 20.96 -46.32 15.66
CA LEU A 479 20.42 -47.39 14.82
C LEU A 479 21.05 -48.75 15.16
N GLN A 480 20.22 -49.68 15.65
CA GLN A 480 20.62 -51.06 15.89
C GLN A 480 21.02 -51.71 14.54
N GLN A 481 22.18 -52.38 14.50
CA GLN A 481 22.93 -52.91 13.34
C GLN A 481 24.06 -52.00 12.78
N TYR A 482 24.11 -50.71 13.12
CA TYR A 482 25.18 -49.80 12.66
C TYR A 482 26.02 -49.20 13.81
N CYS A 483 25.58 -49.34 15.07
CA CYS A 483 26.32 -48.94 16.27
C CYS A 483 27.15 -50.11 16.81
N LYS A 484 28.46 -49.93 17.05
CA LYS A 484 29.35 -50.92 17.71
C LYS A 484 29.22 -50.95 19.24
N CYS A 485 28.10 -50.44 19.73
CA CYS A 485 27.82 -50.14 21.11
C CYS A 485 27.34 -51.44 21.78
N VAL A 486 27.91 -51.85 22.91
CA VAL A 486 27.43 -53.05 23.63
C VAL A 486 26.02 -52.75 24.11
N ALA A 487 25.02 -53.40 23.52
CA ALA A 487 23.63 -53.20 23.93
C ALA A 487 23.45 -53.66 25.39
N PRO A 488 22.70 -52.91 26.23
CA PRO A 488 22.40 -53.36 27.58
C PRO A 488 21.59 -54.66 27.52
N ASP A 489 21.94 -55.59 28.42
CA ASP A 489 21.35 -56.93 28.51
C ASP A 489 19.82 -56.88 28.66
N LEU A 490 19.12 -57.51 27.71
CA LEU A 490 17.65 -57.52 27.58
C LEU A 490 16.93 -58.22 28.75
N ASN A 491 17.66 -58.85 29.67
CA ASN A 491 17.08 -59.53 30.83
C ASN A 491 16.93 -58.66 32.09
N ARG A 492 17.28 -57.36 32.07
CA ARG A 492 16.87 -56.43 33.13
C ARG A 492 15.41 -56.01 32.91
N MET A 493 14.48 -56.84 33.35
CA MET A 493 13.04 -56.55 33.29
C MET A 493 12.71 -55.27 34.06
N ALA A 494 11.98 -54.37 33.41
CA ALA A 494 11.35 -53.22 34.04
C ALA A 494 10.25 -53.68 35.01
N ALA A 495 10.24 -53.16 36.22
CA ALA A 495 9.12 -53.35 37.13
C ALA A 495 8.00 -52.39 36.75
N TYR A 496 6.77 -52.92 36.69
CA TYR A 496 5.58 -52.19 36.26
C TYR A 496 4.70 -51.90 37.48
N GLU A 497 4.47 -50.62 37.77
CA GLU A 497 3.54 -50.23 38.83
C GLU A 497 2.83 -48.94 38.43
N LYS A 498 1.48 -48.94 38.53
CA LYS A 498 0.61 -47.78 38.25
C LYS A 498 0.81 -47.13 36.87
N GLY A 499 0.97 -47.95 35.82
CA GLY A 499 1.00 -47.45 34.44
C GLY A 499 2.35 -46.89 33.96
N TYR A 500 3.39 -46.91 34.79
CA TYR A 500 4.74 -46.47 34.39
C TYR A 500 5.69 -47.66 34.26
N VAL A 501 6.57 -47.61 33.25
CA VAL A 501 7.69 -48.53 33.09
C VAL A 501 8.94 -47.89 33.72
N GLN A 502 9.41 -48.41 34.85
CA GLN A 502 10.69 -47.96 35.41
C GLN A 502 11.86 -48.71 34.75
N TYR A 503 12.71 -47.97 34.02
CA TYR A 503 14.03 -48.44 33.64
C TYR A 503 15.04 -48.17 34.76
N PRO A 504 15.92 -49.12 35.11
CA PRO A 504 17.01 -48.83 36.03
C PRO A 504 17.98 -47.84 35.37
N VAL A 505 18.08 -46.64 35.95
CA VAL A 505 19.09 -45.65 35.58
C VAL A 505 20.46 -46.24 35.90
N VAL A 506 21.28 -46.51 34.88
CA VAL A 506 22.70 -46.78 35.10
C VAL A 506 23.35 -45.41 35.38
N SER A 507 23.70 -45.17 36.64
CA SER A 507 24.57 -44.05 37.01
C SER A 507 25.88 -44.18 36.24
N MET A 508 26.30 -43.11 35.54
CA MET A 508 27.57 -43.03 34.78
C MET A 508 28.86 -43.16 35.63
N TYR A 509 28.79 -43.70 36.85
CA TYR A 509 29.94 -43.83 37.76
C TYR A 509 30.46 -45.26 38.00
N GLU A 510 29.95 -46.29 37.32
CA GLU A 510 30.39 -47.70 37.54
C GLU A 510 30.95 -48.44 36.32
N LEU A 511 31.54 -47.75 35.34
CA LEU A 511 32.42 -48.39 34.35
C LEU A 511 33.77 -47.68 34.29
N VAL A 512 34.55 -47.85 35.36
CA VAL A 512 36.01 -47.64 35.39
C VAL A 512 36.67 -49.01 35.42
N TYR A 513 37.14 -49.48 34.25
CA TYR A 513 38.46 -50.06 33.93
C TYR A 513 38.41 -50.90 32.66
#